data_AF-A0A3R7WW85-F1
#
_entry.id   AF-A0A3R7WW85-F1
#
_cell.length_a   1.000
_cell.length_b   1.000
_cell.length_c   1.000
_cell.angle_alpha   90.00
_cell.angle_beta   90.00
_cell.angle_gamma   90.00
#
_symmetry.space_group_name_H-M   'P 1'
#
loop_
_entity.id
_entity.type
_entity.pdbx_description
1 polymer ?
#
loop_
_entity_poly.entity_id
_entity_poly.type
_entity_poly.pdbx_seq_one_letter_code
_entity_poly.pdbx_strand_id
1 'polypeptide(L)'
;MFFKVILLTFLISFFNNAKVSSNQRFICSRADTNEVVNFYISDKKLFLSGLSISGTYSILTKYLSGILAINMSSIGDDSGIEVIFLDLHKKNFTVKSSITNSNKNKLIEIKGFCK
;
A
#
# COMPACT_ATOMS: atom_id res chain seq x y z
N MET A 1 43.35 4.26 -14.18
CA MET A 1 43.02 3.20 -13.19
C MET A 1 42.18 3.73 -12.03
N PHE A 2 42.57 4.85 -11.40
CA PHE A 2 41.84 5.50 -10.29
C PHE A 2 40.35 5.78 -10.55
N PHE A 3 40.01 6.34 -11.71
CA PHE A 3 38.62 6.75 -11.99
C PHE A 3 37.64 5.56 -12.03
N LYS A 4 38.08 4.39 -12.51
CA LYS A 4 37.27 3.17 -12.53
C LYS A 4 36.99 2.65 -11.11
N VAL A 5 37.98 2.75 -10.21
CA VAL A 5 37.83 2.31 -8.81
C VAL A 5 36.87 3.23 -8.05
N ILE A 6 36.98 4.55 -8.24
CA ILE A 6 36.08 5.54 -7.62
C ILE A 6 34.64 5.36 -8.12
N LEU A 7 34.46 5.12 -9.42
CA LEU A 7 33.14 4.87 -9.99
C LEU A 7 32.55 3.56 -9.44
N LEU A 8 33.38 2.52 -9.27
CA LEU A 8 32.94 1.24 -8.75
C LEU A 8 32.52 1.33 -7.27
N THR A 9 33.29 2.04 -6.43
CA THR A 9 32.92 2.28 -5.03
C THR A 9 31.68 3.15 -4.90
N PHE A 10 31.53 4.17 -5.75
CA PHE A 10 30.31 4.98 -5.81
C PHE A 10 29.09 4.13 -6.19
N LEU A 11 29.20 3.30 -7.23
CA LEU A 11 28.11 2.40 -7.64
C LEU A 11 27.75 1.41 -6.55
N ILE A 12 28.73 0.76 -5.91
CA ILE A 12 28.48 -0.18 -4.80
C ILE A 12 27.78 0.52 -3.62
N SER A 13 28.22 1.73 -3.27
CA SER A 13 27.57 2.53 -2.22
C SER A 13 26.15 2.95 -2.62
N PHE A 14 25.97 3.38 -3.86
CA PHE A 14 24.66 3.77 -4.39
C PHE A 14 23.68 2.59 -4.41
N PHE A 15 24.08 1.41 -4.89
CA PHE A 15 23.23 0.21 -4.91
C PHE A 15 22.92 -0.33 -3.50
N ASN A 16 23.87 -0.24 -2.55
CA ASN A 16 23.61 -0.62 -1.17
C ASN A 16 22.62 0.32 -0.46
N ASN A 17 22.66 1.62 -0.79
CA ASN A 17 21.74 2.62 -0.24
C ASN A 17 20.41 2.69 -1.01
N ALA A 18 20.39 2.35 -2.30
CA ALA A 18 19.22 2.34 -3.17
C ALA A 18 18.40 1.06 -3.06
N LYS A 19 18.47 0.34 -1.93
CA LYS A 19 17.49 -0.70 -1.60
C LYS A 19 16.12 -0.05 -1.44
N VAL A 20 15.40 0.10 -2.54
CA VAL A 20 13.95 0.26 -2.56
C VAL A 20 13.37 -1.10 -2.18
N SER A 21 13.57 -1.52 -0.93
CA SER A 21 13.07 -2.80 -0.47
C SER A 21 11.60 -2.63 -0.06
N SER A 22 10.72 -3.08 -0.95
CA SER A 22 9.44 -3.60 -0.50
C SER A 22 9.76 -4.88 0.28
N ASN A 23 9.89 -4.78 1.61
CA ASN A 23 10.29 -5.91 2.45
C ASN A 23 9.22 -7.01 2.50
N GLN A 24 7.96 -6.72 2.14
CA GLN A 24 6.87 -7.69 2.20
C GLN A 24 5.86 -7.44 1.07
N ARG A 25 5.49 -8.51 0.33
CA ARG A 25 4.45 -8.49 -0.70
C ARG A 25 3.35 -9.48 -0.32
N PHE A 26 2.10 -9.06 -0.47
CA PHE A 26 0.92 -9.93 -0.30
C PHE A 26 0.07 -9.90 -1.55
N ILE A 27 -0.32 -11.08 -2.04
CA ILE A 27 -1.21 -11.24 -3.19
C ILE A 27 -2.56 -11.66 -2.65
N CYS A 28 -3.58 -10.86 -2.89
CA CYS A 28 -4.92 -11.08 -2.38
C CYS A 28 -5.95 -11.06 -3.50
N SER A 29 -7.12 -11.64 -3.23
CA SER A 29 -8.26 -11.67 -4.13
C SER A 29 -9.44 -11.03 -3.41
N ARG A 30 -10.09 -10.10 -4.09
CA ARG A 30 -11.34 -9.50 -3.63
C ARG A 30 -12.44 -10.56 -3.54
N ALA A 31 -13.22 -10.51 -2.47
CA ALA A 31 -14.30 -11.47 -2.23
C ALA A 31 -15.51 -11.25 -3.16
N ASP A 32 -15.72 -10.01 -3.61
CA ASP A 32 -16.88 -9.61 -4.42
C ASP A 32 -16.64 -9.78 -5.93
N THR A 33 -15.42 -9.52 -6.40
CA THR A 33 -15.09 -9.55 -7.84
C THR A 33 -14.08 -10.62 -8.24
N ASN A 34 -13.46 -11.33 -7.29
CA ASN A 34 -12.30 -12.21 -7.50
C ASN A 34 -11.08 -11.51 -8.13
N GLU A 35 -11.10 -10.19 -8.24
CA GLU A 35 -9.99 -9.40 -8.75
C GLU A 35 -8.76 -9.58 -7.86
N VAL A 36 -7.61 -9.77 -8.50
CA VAL A 36 -6.32 -9.86 -7.82
C VAL A 36 -5.82 -8.47 -7.47
N VAL A 37 -5.54 -8.26 -6.20
CA VAL A 37 -4.93 -7.04 -5.66
C VAL A 37 -3.60 -7.39 -4.99
N ASN A 38 -2.62 -6.51 -5.14
CA ASN A 38 -1.29 -6.68 -4.58
C ASN A 38 -1.03 -5.62 -3.53
N PHE A 39 -0.51 -6.03 -2.38
CA PHE A 39 -0.01 -5.16 -1.34
C PHE A 39 1.50 -5.22 -1.30
N TYR A 40 2.15 -4.07 -1.31
CA TYR A 40 3.59 -3.92 -1.10
C TYR A 40 3.82 -3.07 0.13
N ILE A 41 4.66 -3.52 1.05
CA ILE A 41 4.94 -2.81 2.30
C ILE A 41 6.41 -2.40 2.30
N SER A 42 6.64 -1.10 2.45
CA SER A 42 7.97 -0.51 2.56
C SER A 42 7.96 0.54 3.65
N ASP A 43 8.82 0.38 4.65
CA ASP A 43 8.95 1.25 5.83
C ASP A 43 7.60 1.65 6.45
N LYS A 44 7.18 2.90 6.21
CA LYS A 44 5.96 3.53 6.74
C LYS A 44 4.84 3.63 5.70
N LYS A 45 4.98 2.96 4.55
CA LYS A 45 4.02 3.00 3.44
C LYS A 45 3.55 1.61 3.06
N LEU A 46 2.27 1.54 2.72
CA LEU A 46 1.62 0.40 2.11
C LEU A 46 1.13 0.84 0.74
N PHE A 47 1.47 0.08 -0.30
CA PHE A 47 1.04 0.34 -1.66
C PHE A 47 0.04 -0.75 -2.05
N LEU A 48 -1.13 -0.33 -2.51
CA LEU A 48 -2.17 -1.20 -3.07
C LEU A 48 -2.16 -1.06 -4.59
N SER A 49 -2.14 -2.18 -5.30
CA SER A 49 -2.22 -2.24 -6.75
C SER A 49 -3.23 -3.29 -7.20
N GLY A 50 -4.31 -2.84 -7.82
CA GLY A 50 -5.34 -3.63 -8.49
C GLY A 50 -5.84 -2.92 -9.75
N LEU A 51 -6.72 -3.57 -10.52
CA LEU A 51 -7.33 -3.01 -11.71
C LEU A 51 -8.34 -1.90 -11.37
N SER A 52 -9.10 -2.07 -10.29
CA SER A 52 -10.17 -1.15 -9.89
C SER A 52 -9.83 -0.30 -8.67
N ILE A 53 -8.80 -0.68 -7.92
CA ILE A 53 -8.35 0.05 -6.73
C ILE A 53 -6.82 0.08 -6.68
N SER A 54 -6.26 1.28 -6.49
CA SER A 54 -4.83 1.46 -6.29
C SER A 54 -4.57 2.71 -5.44
N GLY A 55 -3.47 2.70 -4.70
CA GLY A 55 -3.16 3.83 -3.82
C GLY A 55 -1.90 3.63 -2.99
N THR A 56 -1.42 4.73 -2.42
CA THR A 56 -0.31 4.74 -1.46
C THR A 56 -0.84 5.18 -0.11
N TYR A 57 -0.64 4.35 0.92
CA TYR A 57 -1.21 4.54 2.24
C TYR A 57 -0.08 4.71 3.26
N SER A 58 -0.26 5.64 4.18
CA SER A 58 0.62 5.79 5.33
C SER A 58 0.26 4.74 6.37
N ILE A 59 1.23 3.94 6.81
CA ILE A 59 1.05 2.94 7.87
C ILE A 59 0.95 3.69 9.21
N LEU A 60 -0.20 3.58 9.87
CA LEU A 60 -0.43 4.13 11.20
C LEU A 60 0.17 3.23 12.27
N THR A 61 -0.01 1.91 12.11
CA THR A 61 0.55 0.93 13.03
C THR A 61 0.81 -0.40 12.33
N LYS A 62 1.88 -1.07 12.75
CA LYS A 62 2.31 -2.38 12.28
C LYS A 62 2.46 -3.29 13.49
N TYR A 63 1.55 -4.24 13.63
CA TYR A 63 1.63 -5.31 14.61
C TYR A 63 2.01 -6.62 13.93
N LEU A 64 2.41 -7.62 14.73
CA LEU A 64 2.62 -8.99 14.25
C LEU A 64 1.37 -9.57 13.58
N SER A 65 0.19 -9.23 14.09
CA SER A 65 -1.10 -9.72 13.61
C SER A 65 -1.63 -8.98 12.38
N GLY A 66 -1.18 -7.75 12.11
CA GLY A 66 -1.73 -6.97 11.02
C GLY A 66 -1.18 -5.55 10.88
N ILE A 67 -1.55 -4.93 9.76
CA ILE A 67 -1.16 -3.58 9.39
C ILE A 67 -2.41 -2.73 9.24
N LEU A 68 -2.39 -1.55 9.85
CA LEU A 68 -3.39 -0.51 9.65
C LEU A 68 -2.75 0.66 8.89
N ALA A 69 -3.31 1.01 7.75
CA ALA A 69 -2.84 2.10 6.92
C ALA A 69 -3.99 3.00 6.47
N ILE A 70 -3.69 4.28 6.22
CA ILE A 70 -4.66 5.29 5.81
C ILE A 70 -4.14 6.09 4.62
N ASN A 71 -5.05 6.43 3.72
CA ASN A 71 -4.87 7.46 2.71
C ASN A 71 -6.00 8.47 2.88
N MET A 72 -5.65 9.75 2.80
CA MET A 72 -6.62 10.81 2.63
C MET A 72 -6.25 11.58 1.37
N SER A 73 -7.23 11.83 0.52
CA SER A 73 -7.06 12.60 -0.71
C SER A 73 -8.23 13.55 -0.90
N SER A 74 -8.01 14.60 -1.68
CA SER A 74 -9.07 15.52 -2.09
C SER A 74 -8.84 15.91 -3.55
N ILE A 75 -9.91 15.91 -4.33
CA ILE A 75 -9.91 16.22 -5.77
C ILE A 75 -11.07 17.17 -6.02
N GLY A 76 -10.79 18.44 -6.33
CA GLY A 76 -11.83 19.46 -6.40
C GLY A 76 -12.54 19.61 -5.05
N ASP A 77 -13.87 19.56 -5.06
CA ASP A 77 -14.71 19.64 -3.85
C ASP A 77 -14.93 18.28 -3.18
N ASP A 78 -14.40 17.20 -3.76
CA ASP A 78 -14.48 15.86 -3.20
C ASP A 78 -13.31 15.63 -2.23
N SER A 79 -13.61 15.01 -1.10
CA SER A 79 -12.61 14.49 -0.16
C SER A 79 -12.87 13.02 0.13
N GLY A 80 -11.80 12.24 0.17
CA GLY A 80 -11.85 10.81 0.39
C GLY A 80 -10.92 10.43 1.54
N ILE A 81 -11.39 9.58 2.44
CA ILE A 81 -10.55 8.87 3.40
C ILE A 81 -10.70 7.38 3.13
N GLU A 82 -9.58 6.70 2.97
CA GLU A 82 -9.51 5.26 2.80
C GLU A 82 -8.65 4.65 3.90
N VAL A 83 -9.19 3.65 4.58
CA VAL A 83 -8.50 2.90 5.62
C VAL A 83 -8.35 1.46 5.17
N ILE A 84 -7.14 0.95 5.26
CA ILE A 84 -6.80 -0.44 4.96
C ILE A 84 -6.42 -1.14 6.26
N PHE A 85 -7.08 -2.27 6.50
CA PHE A 85 -6.65 -3.25 7.49
C PHE A 85 -6.23 -4.53 6.78
N LEU A 86 -4.97 -4.95 6.97
CA LEU A 86 -4.41 -6.20 6.44
C LEU A 86 -4.10 -7.12 7.63
N ASP A 87 -4.89 -8.17 7.81
CA ASP A 87 -4.66 -9.20 8.84
C ASP A 87 -3.70 -10.25 8.27
N LEU A 88 -2.49 -10.26 8.79
CA LEU A 88 -1.42 -11.15 8.33
C LEU A 88 -1.61 -12.58 8.85
N HIS A 89 -2.30 -12.76 9.97
CA HIS A 89 -2.53 -14.06 10.58
C HIS A 89 -3.70 -14.79 9.89
N LYS A 90 -4.83 -14.10 9.73
CA LYS A 90 -6.02 -14.63 9.05
C LYS A 90 -5.90 -14.55 7.52
N LYS A 91 -4.84 -13.93 7.00
CA LYS A 91 -4.61 -13.68 5.58
C LYS A 91 -5.83 -13.04 4.93
N ASN A 92 -6.32 -11.95 5.51
CA ASN A 92 -7.44 -11.21 4.95
C ASN A 92 -7.13 -9.72 4.88
N PHE A 93 -7.90 -9.01 4.06
CA PHE A 93 -7.84 -7.55 4.05
C PHE A 93 -9.24 -6.96 4.02
N THR A 94 -9.34 -5.73 4.51
CA THR A 94 -10.54 -4.89 4.40
C THR A 94 -10.10 -3.49 4.05
N VAL A 95 -10.74 -2.90 3.03
CA VAL A 95 -10.63 -1.49 2.68
C VAL A 95 -11.97 -0.83 2.98
N LYS A 96 -11.94 0.25 3.75
CA LYS A 96 -13.11 1.11 3.98
C LYS A 96 -12.82 2.48 3.45
N SER A 97 -13.63 2.93 2.51
CA SER A 97 -13.50 4.24 1.87
C SER A 97 -14.73 5.08 2.18
N SER A 98 -14.51 6.31 2.64
CA SER A 98 -15.54 7.33 2.81
C SER A 98 -15.24 8.46 1.84
N ILE A 99 -16.16 8.70 0.91
CA ILE A 99 -16.06 9.79 -0.05
C ILE A 99 -17.15 10.80 0.28
N THR A 100 -16.74 12.04 0.49
CA THR A 100 -17.58 13.17 0.85
C THR A 100 -17.51 14.20 -0.26
N ASN A 101 -18.66 14.53 -0.84
CA ASN A 101 -18.87 15.70 -1.69
C ASN A 101 -19.80 16.66 -0.92
N SER A 102 -19.77 17.96 -1.26
CA SER A 102 -20.67 19.03 -0.81
C SER A 102 -22.13 18.61 -0.51
N ASN A 103 -22.68 17.62 -1.21
CA ASN A 103 -24.07 17.17 -1.04
C ASN A 103 -24.28 15.68 -0.71
N LYS A 104 -23.24 14.83 -0.69
CA LYS A 104 -23.39 13.38 -0.53
C LYS A 104 -22.18 12.73 0.12
N ASN A 105 -22.46 11.79 1.03
CA ASN A 105 -21.47 10.90 1.61
C ASN A 105 -21.71 9.48 1.11
N LYS A 106 -20.67 8.82 0.61
CA LYS A 106 -20.71 7.42 0.21
C LYS A 106 -19.68 6.63 0.99
N LEU A 107 -20.13 5.57 1.65
CA LEU A 107 -19.28 4.58 2.29
C LEU A 107 -19.17 3.35 1.39
N ILE A 108 -17.94 2.87 1.19
CA ILE A 108 -17.62 1.69 0.40
C ILE A 108 -16.78 0.77 1.28
N GLU A 109 -17.11 -0.51 1.29
CA GLU A 109 -16.34 -1.54 1.98
C GLU A 109 -15.97 -2.63 0.98
N ILE A 110 -14.68 -2.93 0.88
CA ILE A 110 -14.12 -4.01 0.06
C ILE A 110 -13.41 -4.98 0.98
N LYS A 111 -13.65 -6.27 0.80
CA LYS A 111 -13.03 -7.35 1.58
C LYS A 111 -12.35 -8.34 0.64
N GLY A 112 -11.39 -9.07 1.16
CA GLY A 112 -10.79 -10.18 0.42
C GLY A 112 -9.83 -11.02 1.24
N PHE A 113 -9.24 -11.99 0.57
CA PHE A 113 -8.36 -13.00 1.16
C PHE A 113 -7.01 -13.00 0.48
N CYS A 114 -5.96 -13.19 1.25
CA CYS A 114 -4.58 -13.22 0.80
C CYS A 114 -4.06 -14.66 0.77
N LYS A 115 -3.16 -14.97 -0.17
CA LYS A 115 -2.50 -16.27 -0.29
C LYS A 115 -1.16 -16.27 0.46
#